data_AF-A0A9C8E5W3-F1
#
_entry.id   AF-A0A9C8E5W3-F1
#
_cell.length_a   1.000
_cell.length_b   1.000
_cell.length_c   1.000
_cell.angle_alpha   90.00
_cell.angle_beta   90.00
_cell.angle_gamma   90.00
#
_symmetry.space_group_name_H-M   'P 1'
#
loop_
_entity.id
_entity.type
_entity.pdbx_description
1 polymer ?
#
loop_
_entity_poly.entity_id
_entity_poly.type
_entity_poly.pdbx_seq_one_letter_code
_entity_poly.pdbx_strand_id
1 'polypeptide(L)'
;MFGKRRASICLAMVLGILLPCFTAQAVDWMKVGLENINVLALATIPNTQIVLAGTDGSGIYRSADGGISWTQVQDNITVYDIAVADPKVYAATWQGVYLSQDRGLNWMLMTGSPSDARAFTFDTAGNLYAGTYEGYVWQYGGNAWQRLTPTSIGEIKDLLWYGGKLYATLGTDFKKSADGGVSWSDAKGNMDCIRYEKVVSFKGALWVLAKKNDYYSCVWRSVDGTNWTLRRHGLVGGNPRSLYAGRDYLYAGIDAGVFRTTNGTRWRGLYPDLEQEVMPEAIVEIPGEPSVILIGLMGWGTGVSRGIRRLELTDPPPESIPPSNPPKAVVVIGGAVAEEVIEATRRYAQQLASEGWDVTLLEPPHNTEREVREALQGASLLFYEGHGFGYDPADPNYYDTGGASNGMGLGDGLMTQDEIIAYVQLADNAIFITQGACFTGGPSATDPAPVSEEVAHRRVNDYSFGFLMVGARGYFALWNPLREPGSTLYDGFTAAQVWENRRGAQPEYKYPHSQLQGAEIWLGYTADSEGNILSWGPAMVGDTSLTIWDIYGIQLNYHLFLPMVVKP
;
A
#
# COMPACT_ATOMS: atom_id res chain seq x y z
N MET A 1 -24.91 -53.95 22.22
CA MET A 1 -24.35 -53.24 23.39
C MET A 1 -22.93 -53.73 23.59
N PHE A 2 -21.97 -52.82 23.41
CA PHE A 2 -20.58 -53.10 23.12
C PHE A 2 -19.75 -53.46 24.35
N GLY A 3 -18.91 -54.49 24.18
CA GLY A 3 -17.90 -54.94 25.13
C GLY A 3 -16.49 -54.46 24.76
N LYS A 4 -15.76 -54.06 25.80
CA LYS A 4 -14.35 -53.62 25.86
C LYS A 4 -13.36 -54.49 25.05
N ARG A 5 -12.29 -53.87 24.54
CA ARG A 5 -10.88 -54.35 24.54
C ARG A 5 -9.94 -53.22 24.04
N ARG A 6 -9.14 -52.65 24.94
CA ARG A 6 -7.68 -52.87 25.13
C ARG A 6 -6.81 -52.25 24.02
N ALA A 7 -6.24 -51.09 24.36
CA ALA A 7 -5.09 -50.50 23.68
C ALA A 7 -3.80 -51.23 24.10
N SER A 8 -2.95 -51.55 23.12
CA SER A 8 -1.53 -51.84 23.30
C SER A 8 -0.75 -51.05 22.26
N ILE A 9 0.37 -50.51 22.72
CA ILE A 9 1.29 -49.54 22.15
C ILE A 9 2.15 -50.16 21.04
N CYS A 10 2.45 -49.40 19.99
CA CYS A 10 3.71 -49.52 19.25
C CYS A 10 4.31 -48.12 19.04
N LEU A 11 5.53 -47.97 19.56
CA LEU A 11 6.39 -46.80 19.55
C LEU A 11 7.16 -46.77 18.22
N ALA A 12 7.16 -45.65 17.52
CA ALA A 12 8.17 -45.35 16.50
C ALA A 12 8.62 -43.90 16.67
N MET A 13 9.87 -43.73 17.11
CA MET A 13 10.58 -42.46 17.13
C MET A 13 10.79 -41.98 15.70
N VAL A 14 10.39 -40.75 15.40
CA VAL A 14 11.00 -39.98 14.31
C VAL A 14 11.33 -38.60 14.89
N LEU A 15 12.63 -38.31 14.93
CA LEU A 15 13.15 -36.96 15.11
C LEU A 15 12.61 -36.09 13.97
N GLY A 16 11.59 -35.29 14.25
CA GLY A 16 11.11 -34.23 13.36
C GLY A 16 11.69 -32.90 13.81
N ILE A 17 12.62 -32.36 13.03
CA ILE A 17 13.03 -30.96 13.12
C ILE A 17 11.76 -30.12 12.92
N LEU A 18 11.33 -29.41 13.96
CA LEU A 18 10.26 -28.42 13.87
C LEU A 18 10.80 -27.23 13.06
N LEU A 19 10.65 -27.28 11.74
CA LEU A 19 10.63 -26.07 10.94
C LEU A 19 9.34 -25.32 11.28
N PRO A 20 9.40 -24.04 11.70
CA PRO A 20 8.20 -23.26 11.85
C PRO A 20 7.59 -23.07 10.46
N CYS A 21 6.52 -23.79 10.19
CA CYS A 21 5.60 -23.46 9.11
C CYS A 21 4.98 -22.12 9.49
N PHE A 22 5.44 -21.03 8.86
CA PHE A 22 4.75 -19.75 8.91
C PHE A 22 3.48 -19.89 8.07
N THR A 23 2.44 -20.49 8.65
CA THR A 23 1.08 -20.28 8.15
C THR A 23 0.75 -18.82 8.41
N ALA A 24 0.37 -18.07 7.38
CA ALA A 24 -0.19 -16.74 7.53
C ALA A 24 -1.34 -16.83 8.54
N GLN A 25 -1.11 -16.32 9.75
CA GLN A 25 -2.11 -16.35 10.79
C GLN A 25 -3.16 -15.32 10.39
N ALA A 26 -4.38 -15.79 10.13
CA ALA A 26 -5.52 -14.90 9.98
C ALA A 26 -5.57 -14.01 11.23
N VAL A 27 -5.44 -12.71 11.03
CA VAL A 27 -5.62 -11.72 12.10
C VAL A 27 -7.02 -11.92 12.65
N ASP A 28 -7.14 -12.35 13.90
CA ASP A 28 -8.43 -12.61 14.52
C ASP A 28 -8.99 -11.27 15.02
N TRP A 29 -9.90 -10.70 14.23
CA TRP A 29 -10.48 -9.38 14.45
C TRP A 29 -11.52 -9.43 15.58
N MET A 30 -11.20 -8.86 16.74
CA MET A 30 -12.23 -8.64 17.75
C MET A 30 -12.96 -7.32 17.48
N LYS A 31 -14.25 -7.38 17.17
CA LYS A 31 -15.13 -6.21 17.26
C LYS A 31 -15.18 -5.79 18.72
N VAL A 32 -14.73 -4.59 19.04
CA VAL A 32 -14.74 -4.10 20.43
C VAL A 32 -15.35 -2.70 20.53
N GLY A 33 -16.45 -2.65 21.29
CA GLY A 33 -16.78 -1.55 22.17
C GLY A 33 -17.64 -0.40 21.62
N LEU A 34 -17.44 0.04 20.37
CA LEU A 34 -18.25 1.11 19.77
C LEU A 34 -18.62 0.76 18.33
N GLU A 35 -19.87 0.36 18.11
CA GLU A 35 -20.37 -0.05 16.79
C GLU A 35 -21.45 0.91 16.29
N ASN A 36 -21.61 0.97 14.96
CA ASN A 36 -22.69 1.71 14.30
C ASN A 36 -22.70 3.22 14.57
N ILE A 37 -21.56 3.80 14.96
CA ILE A 37 -21.34 5.24 15.13
C ILE A 37 -20.16 5.67 14.26
N ASN A 38 -20.26 6.81 13.58
CA ASN A 38 -19.16 7.38 12.81
C ASN A 38 -18.13 7.99 13.78
N VAL A 39 -16.90 7.48 13.76
CA VAL A 39 -15.80 7.97 14.59
C VAL A 39 -14.89 8.83 13.72
N LEU A 40 -14.72 10.09 14.10
CA LEU A 40 -13.96 11.09 13.35
C LEU A 40 -12.59 11.38 13.97
N ALA A 41 -12.46 11.23 15.30
CA ALA A 41 -11.24 11.53 16.02
C ALA A 41 -10.97 10.48 17.11
N LEU A 42 -9.69 10.17 17.33
CA LEU A 42 -9.22 9.33 18.44
C LEU A 42 -8.05 10.02 19.12
N ALA A 43 -8.00 9.95 20.45
CA ALA A 43 -6.86 10.43 21.23
C ALA A 43 -6.60 9.53 22.43
N THR A 44 -5.34 9.38 22.81
CA THR A 44 -4.92 8.59 23.98
C THR A 44 -4.32 9.47 25.05
N ILE A 45 -4.59 9.14 26.31
CA ILE A 45 -4.00 9.85 27.44
C ILE A 45 -2.65 9.19 27.77
N PRO A 46 -1.52 9.94 27.73
CA PRO A 46 -0.19 9.37 27.96
C PRO A 46 -0.08 8.59 29.27
N ASN A 47 0.64 7.48 29.26
CA ASN A 47 0.89 6.60 30.41
C ASN A 47 -0.39 6.03 31.07
N THR A 48 -1.49 5.95 30.34
CA THR A 48 -2.74 5.31 30.79
C THR A 48 -3.34 4.48 29.67
N GLN A 49 -4.34 3.65 29.97
CA GLN A 49 -5.17 2.98 28.96
C GLN A 49 -6.40 3.80 28.54
N ILE A 50 -6.46 5.09 28.90
CA ILE A 50 -7.61 5.93 28.56
C ILE A 50 -7.52 6.33 27.09
N VAL A 51 -8.61 6.05 26.36
CA VAL A 51 -8.79 6.47 24.97
C VAL A 51 -10.08 7.27 24.86
N LEU A 52 -10.07 8.33 24.06
CA LEU A 52 -11.22 9.15 23.74
C LEU A 52 -11.56 9.02 22.27
N ALA A 53 -12.85 8.97 21.96
CA ALA A 53 -13.38 8.94 20.62
C ALA A 53 -14.35 10.11 20.40
N GLY A 54 -14.02 10.93 19.42
CA GLY A 54 -14.88 11.98 18.89
C GLY A 54 -15.72 11.43 17.75
N THR A 55 -17.03 11.70 17.76
CA THR A 55 -17.97 11.11 16.81
C THR A 55 -18.69 12.16 15.99
N ASP A 56 -19.33 11.73 14.91
CA ASP A 56 -20.24 12.56 14.14
C ASP A 56 -21.63 12.62 14.81
N GLY A 57 -21.93 13.75 15.46
CA GLY A 57 -23.21 14.07 16.09
C GLY A 57 -23.51 13.31 17.40
N SER A 58 -22.85 12.19 17.67
CA SER A 58 -23.13 11.35 18.84
C SER A 58 -22.34 11.75 20.09
N GLY A 59 -21.45 12.75 20.01
CA GLY A 59 -20.67 13.24 21.13
C GLY A 59 -19.32 12.56 21.35
N ILE A 60 -18.88 12.52 22.61
CA ILE A 60 -17.57 12.00 23.03
C ILE A 60 -17.77 10.71 23.80
N TYR A 61 -16.99 9.68 23.44
CA TYR A 61 -16.90 8.43 24.16
C TYR A 61 -15.52 8.28 24.79
N ARG A 62 -15.48 7.63 25.95
CA ARG A 62 -14.27 7.37 26.72
C ARG A 62 -14.16 5.89 27.05
N SER A 63 -13.01 5.31 26.76
CA SER A 63 -12.58 4.00 27.23
C SER A 63 -11.54 4.19 28.34
N ALA A 64 -11.54 3.29 29.33
CA ALA A 64 -10.53 3.23 30.38
C ALA A 64 -9.65 1.97 30.30
N ASP A 65 -9.89 1.12 29.29
CA ASP A 65 -9.39 -0.24 29.15
C ASP A 65 -8.87 -0.50 27.72
N GLY A 66 -8.21 0.50 27.11
CA GLY A 66 -7.54 0.33 25.82
C GLY A 66 -8.51 0.14 24.65
N GLY A 67 -9.69 0.75 24.72
CA GLY A 67 -10.72 0.67 23.68
C GLY A 67 -11.55 -0.60 23.70
N ILE A 68 -11.46 -1.43 24.75
CA ILE A 68 -12.28 -2.64 24.90
C ILE A 68 -13.74 -2.27 25.20
N SER A 69 -13.97 -1.33 26.11
CA SER A 69 -15.30 -0.82 26.43
C SER A 69 -15.36 0.70 26.41
N TRP A 70 -16.52 1.26 26.07
CA TRP A 70 -16.71 2.70 25.89
C TRP A 70 -17.92 3.20 26.66
N THR A 71 -17.76 4.35 27.28
CA THR A 71 -18.84 5.10 27.96
C THR A 71 -18.97 6.46 27.30
N GLN A 72 -20.19 6.84 26.94
CA GLN A 72 -20.47 8.19 26.46
C GLN A 72 -20.32 9.19 27.62
N VAL A 73 -19.52 10.23 27.42
CA VAL A 73 -19.20 11.26 28.44
C VAL A 73 -19.67 12.65 28.06
N GLN A 74 -20.02 12.85 26.79
CA GLN A 74 -20.65 14.04 26.26
C GLN A 74 -21.55 13.62 25.10
N ASP A 75 -22.74 14.20 25.00
CA ASP A 75 -23.72 13.87 23.95
C ASP A 75 -23.90 15.02 22.95
N ASN A 76 -24.59 14.73 21.84
CA ASN A 76 -25.15 15.68 20.88
C ASN A 76 -24.18 16.73 20.31
N ILE A 77 -22.92 16.34 20.12
CA ILE A 77 -21.90 17.18 19.47
C ILE A 77 -21.14 16.38 18.42
N THR A 78 -20.79 17.04 17.32
CA THR A 78 -19.80 16.51 16.36
C THR A 78 -18.42 16.95 16.80
N VAL A 79 -17.49 16.00 16.88
CA VAL A 79 -16.11 16.23 17.33
C VAL A 79 -15.16 15.89 16.20
N TYR A 80 -14.45 16.90 15.69
CA TYR A 80 -13.57 16.78 14.53
C TYR A 80 -12.13 16.43 14.90
N ASP A 81 -11.67 16.85 16.08
CA ASP A 81 -10.31 16.61 16.57
C ASP A 81 -10.26 16.66 18.10
N ILE A 82 -9.28 15.99 18.71
CA ILE A 82 -9.06 15.92 20.16
C ILE A 82 -7.59 16.14 20.49
N ALA A 83 -7.29 17.19 21.26
CA ALA A 83 -5.94 17.51 21.71
C ALA A 83 -5.75 17.22 23.20
N VAL A 84 -4.64 16.59 23.59
CA VAL A 84 -4.37 16.17 24.97
C VAL A 84 -3.20 16.96 25.57
N ALA A 85 -3.44 17.60 26.71
CA ALA A 85 -2.45 18.21 27.59
C ALA A 85 -2.70 17.74 29.03
N ASP A 86 -2.39 16.47 29.30
CA ASP A 86 -2.76 15.73 30.51
C ASP A 86 -2.60 16.56 31.81
N PRO A 87 -3.66 16.68 32.66
CA PRO A 87 -4.97 16.02 32.60
C PRO A 87 -6.02 16.71 31.73
N LYS A 88 -5.69 17.84 31.09
CA LYS A 88 -6.62 18.60 30.26
C LYS A 88 -6.77 17.95 28.88
N VAL A 89 -7.99 17.97 28.36
CA VAL A 89 -8.29 17.52 27.00
C VAL A 89 -9.21 18.53 26.34
N TYR A 90 -8.95 18.80 25.07
CA TYR A 90 -9.72 19.74 24.25
C TYR A 90 -10.37 19.00 23.09
N ALA A 91 -11.63 19.29 22.80
CA ALA A 91 -12.37 18.73 21.68
C ALA A 91 -12.82 19.85 20.72
N ALA A 92 -12.46 19.73 19.45
CA ALA A 92 -12.80 20.67 18.39
C ALA A 92 -14.18 20.32 17.86
N THR A 93 -15.11 21.28 17.91
CA THR A 93 -16.50 21.06 17.50
C THR A 93 -17.02 22.23 16.68
N TRP A 94 -18.15 22.01 16.02
CA TRP A 94 -18.87 23.06 15.29
C TRP A 94 -19.34 24.21 16.21
N GLN A 95 -19.64 23.91 17.48
CA GLN A 95 -20.15 24.88 18.46
C GLN A 95 -19.03 25.69 19.14
N GLY A 96 -17.79 25.23 19.07
CA GLY A 96 -16.67 25.78 19.82
C GLY A 96 -15.70 24.71 20.30
N VAL A 97 -14.85 25.08 21.26
CA VAL A 97 -13.91 24.15 21.89
C VAL A 97 -14.47 23.70 23.24
N TYR A 98 -14.65 22.39 23.40
CA TYR A 98 -14.96 21.80 24.70
C TYR A 98 -13.66 21.46 25.44
N LEU A 99 -13.64 21.68 26.76
CA LEU A 99 -12.53 21.38 27.66
C LEU A 99 -12.97 20.37 28.71
N SER A 100 -12.15 19.34 28.90
CA SER A 100 -12.15 18.50 30.09
C SER A 100 -10.91 18.79 30.93
N GLN A 101 -11.07 18.83 32.25
CA GLN A 101 -9.97 19.00 33.21
C GLN A 101 -9.54 17.67 33.86
N ASP A 102 -10.21 16.58 33.53
CA ASP A 102 -10.17 15.31 34.24
C ASP A 102 -10.10 14.11 33.28
N ARG A 103 -9.26 14.21 32.25
CA ARG A 103 -9.00 13.13 31.27
C ARG A 103 -10.27 12.64 30.57
N GLY A 104 -11.12 13.59 30.19
CA GLY A 104 -12.33 13.36 29.41
C GLY A 104 -13.51 12.81 30.20
N LEU A 105 -13.53 12.89 31.54
CA LEU A 105 -14.68 12.45 32.33
C LEU A 105 -15.82 13.49 32.29
N ASN A 106 -15.48 14.77 32.42
CA ASN A 106 -16.44 15.88 32.36
C ASN A 106 -15.97 16.92 31.35
N TRP A 107 -16.93 17.53 30.64
CA TRP A 107 -16.67 18.48 29.56
C TRP A 107 -17.45 19.78 29.75
N MET A 108 -16.84 20.90 29.36
CA MET A 108 -17.49 22.20 29.33
C MET A 108 -17.11 22.98 28.08
N LEU A 109 -18.09 23.64 27.46
CA LEU A 109 -17.84 24.54 26.33
C LEU A 109 -17.06 25.78 26.81
N MET A 110 -15.93 26.07 26.18
CA MET A 110 -15.10 27.22 26.53
C MET A 110 -15.71 28.52 26.00
N THR A 111 -15.90 29.49 26.89
CA THR A 111 -16.38 30.83 26.49
C THR A 111 -15.36 31.54 25.60
N GLY A 112 -15.82 32.13 24.50
CA GLY A 112 -14.99 32.89 23.57
C GLY A 112 -14.13 32.04 22.64
N SER A 113 -14.27 30.71 22.65
CA SER A 113 -13.58 29.83 21.69
C SER A 113 -14.07 30.05 20.26
N PRO A 114 -13.23 29.78 19.24
CA PRO A 114 -13.66 29.84 17.85
C PRO A 114 -14.80 28.87 17.57
N SER A 115 -15.84 29.33 16.87
CA SER A 115 -16.84 28.43 16.26
C SER A 115 -16.21 27.62 15.13
N ASP A 116 -16.77 26.43 14.90
CA ASP A 116 -16.32 25.51 13.86
C ASP A 116 -14.82 25.22 13.86
N ALA A 117 -14.30 24.88 15.05
CA ALA A 117 -12.94 24.38 15.22
C ALA A 117 -12.81 22.99 14.58
N ARG A 118 -11.73 22.78 13.80
CA ARG A 118 -11.51 21.57 12.99
C ARG A 118 -10.22 20.82 13.30
N ALA A 119 -9.17 21.54 13.70
CA ALA A 119 -7.86 20.95 13.94
C ALA A 119 -7.13 21.67 15.06
N PHE A 120 -6.33 20.94 15.82
CA PHE A 120 -5.52 21.47 16.91
C PHE A 120 -4.03 21.17 16.75
N THR A 121 -3.21 22.01 17.35
CA THR A 121 -1.82 21.68 17.64
C THR A 121 -1.32 22.47 18.84
N PHE A 122 -0.26 22.00 19.51
CA PHE A 122 0.38 22.74 20.59
C PHE A 122 1.75 23.24 20.16
N ASP A 123 2.11 24.46 20.55
CA ASP A 123 3.50 24.88 20.47
C ASP A 123 4.34 24.29 21.61
N THR A 124 5.65 24.55 21.55
CA THR A 124 6.61 24.09 22.57
C THR A 124 6.43 24.77 23.93
N ALA A 125 5.68 25.86 24.02
CA ALA A 125 5.34 26.54 25.28
C ALA A 125 4.03 26.01 25.89
N GLY A 126 3.30 25.13 25.19
CA GLY A 126 2.02 24.57 25.61
C GLY A 126 0.82 25.44 25.25
N ASN A 127 0.97 26.46 24.39
CA ASN A 127 -0.16 27.20 23.86
C ASN A 127 -0.91 26.32 22.85
N LEU A 128 -2.23 26.28 22.96
CA LEU A 128 -3.09 25.55 22.04
C LEU A 128 -3.44 26.43 20.85
N TYR A 129 -3.27 25.91 19.64
CA TYR A 129 -3.71 26.52 18.40
C TYR A 129 -4.91 25.76 17.86
N ALA A 130 -5.91 26.49 17.37
CA ALA A 130 -7.10 25.93 16.75
C ALA A 130 -7.31 26.53 15.36
N GLY A 131 -7.47 25.66 14.37
CA GLY A 131 -7.88 26.01 13.01
C GLY A 131 -9.37 25.83 12.82
N THR A 132 -10.01 26.70 12.04
CA THR A 132 -11.45 26.64 11.79
C THR A 132 -11.78 26.29 10.33
N TYR A 133 -13.01 25.82 10.11
CA TYR A 133 -13.57 25.60 8.77
C TYR A 133 -13.55 26.88 7.91
N GLU A 134 -13.79 28.03 8.53
CA GLU A 134 -13.75 29.33 7.86
C GLU A 134 -12.31 29.81 7.54
N GLY A 135 -11.29 29.06 7.96
CA GLY A 135 -9.90 29.35 7.67
C GLY A 135 -9.25 30.37 8.59
N TYR A 136 -9.69 30.46 9.84
CA TYR A 136 -9.05 31.28 10.86
C TYR A 136 -8.20 30.43 11.81
N VAL A 137 -7.07 30.98 12.23
CA VAL A 137 -6.23 30.38 13.28
C VAL A 137 -6.36 31.18 14.55
N TRP A 138 -6.61 30.48 15.65
CA TRP A 138 -6.75 31.03 16.99
C TRP A 138 -5.72 30.40 17.92
N GLN A 139 -5.33 31.14 18.95
CA GLN A 139 -4.46 30.68 20.02
C GLN A 139 -5.16 30.80 21.37
N TYR A 140 -4.95 29.83 22.24
CA TYR A 140 -5.31 29.87 23.65
C TYR A 140 -4.04 29.76 24.51
N GLY A 141 -3.64 30.90 25.10
CA GLY A 141 -2.50 31.00 26.00
C GLY A 141 -2.84 30.74 27.48
N GLY A 142 -3.93 30.03 27.77
CA GLY A 142 -4.33 29.66 29.14
C GLY A 142 -5.36 30.58 29.82
N ASN A 143 -5.67 31.75 29.25
CA ASN A 143 -6.66 32.68 29.79
C ASN A 143 -7.84 32.92 28.84
N ALA A 144 -7.56 33.33 27.60
CA ALA A 144 -8.56 33.67 26.60
C ALA A 144 -8.10 33.25 25.20
N TRP A 145 -9.07 33.05 24.31
CA TRP A 145 -8.83 32.79 22.90
C TRP A 145 -8.57 34.09 22.15
N GLN A 146 -7.56 34.09 21.28
CA GLN A 146 -7.23 35.21 20.41
C GLN A 146 -7.14 34.72 18.96
N ARG A 147 -7.85 35.39 18.05
CA ARG A 147 -7.67 35.18 16.61
C ARG A 147 -6.36 35.80 16.16
N LEU A 148 -5.54 35.01 15.48
CA LEU A 148 -4.22 35.41 15.00
C LEU A 148 -4.27 35.89 13.55
N THR A 149 -5.04 35.20 12.70
CA THR A 149 -5.16 35.58 11.30
C THR A 149 -6.08 36.79 11.12
N PRO A 150 -5.65 37.82 10.36
CA PRO A 150 -6.50 38.97 10.04
C PRO A 150 -7.58 38.62 9.01
N THR A 151 -7.30 37.66 8.12
CA THR A 151 -8.19 37.18 7.05
C THR A 151 -8.17 35.66 6.99
N SER A 152 -9.19 35.06 6.37
CA SER A 152 -9.21 33.62 6.10
C SER A 152 -8.03 33.20 5.24
N ILE A 153 -7.44 32.04 5.54
CA ILE A 153 -6.37 31.42 4.74
C ILE A 153 -6.86 30.23 3.89
N GLY A 154 -8.16 29.92 3.93
CA GLY A 154 -8.75 28.69 3.36
C GLY A 154 -9.17 27.70 4.45
N GLU A 155 -10.10 26.79 4.14
CA GLU A 155 -10.62 25.80 5.10
C GLU A 155 -9.49 24.96 5.70
N ILE A 156 -9.33 24.97 7.02
CA ILE A 156 -8.23 24.24 7.67
C ILE A 156 -8.63 22.77 7.88
N LYS A 157 -7.86 21.86 7.28
CA LYS A 157 -8.02 20.40 7.40
C LYS A 157 -7.18 19.79 8.51
N ASP A 158 -6.01 20.36 8.76
CA ASP A 158 -5.07 19.91 9.80
C ASP A 158 -4.07 21.02 10.17
N LEU A 159 -3.53 20.96 11.39
CA LEU A 159 -2.51 21.88 11.90
C LEU A 159 -1.36 21.14 12.57
N LEU A 160 -0.15 21.62 12.34
CA LEU A 160 1.04 21.08 13.01
C LEU A 160 2.02 22.19 13.39
N TRP A 161 2.38 22.25 14.67
CA TRP A 161 3.56 22.99 15.10
C TRP A 161 4.82 22.13 14.94
N TYR A 162 5.78 22.61 14.17
CA TYR A 162 7.05 21.92 13.96
C TYR A 162 8.19 22.89 13.68
N GLY A 163 9.34 22.69 14.33
CA GLY A 163 10.54 23.50 14.08
C GLY A 163 10.35 25.00 14.30
N GLY A 164 9.49 25.40 15.25
CA GLY A 164 9.17 26.81 15.54
C GLY A 164 8.24 27.47 14.53
N LYS A 165 7.57 26.69 13.67
CA LYS A 165 6.64 27.16 12.65
C LYS A 165 5.31 26.43 12.80
N LEU A 166 4.25 27.08 12.36
CA LEU A 166 2.93 26.47 12.22
C LEU A 166 2.72 26.07 10.75
N TYR A 167 2.22 24.87 10.52
CA TYR A 167 1.87 24.35 9.21
C TYR A 167 0.37 24.07 9.15
N ALA A 168 -0.27 24.35 8.01
CA ALA A 168 -1.70 24.15 7.80
C ALA A 168 -1.96 23.50 6.44
N THR A 169 -2.66 22.37 6.44
CA THR A 169 -3.26 21.79 5.22
C THR A 169 -4.66 22.38 5.04
N LEU A 170 -5.00 22.74 3.80
CA LEU A 170 -6.20 23.53 3.49
C LEU A 170 -7.17 22.84 2.53
N GLY A 171 -6.99 21.54 2.28
CA GLY A 171 -7.67 20.83 1.21
C GLY A 171 -7.10 21.20 -0.15
N THR A 172 -7.09 22.48 -0.54
CA THR A 172 -6.58 22.95 -1.85
C THR A 172 -5.15 23.48 -1.83
N ASP A 173 -4.60 23.72 -0.65
CA ASP A 173 -3.29 24.35 -0.49
C ASP A 173 -2.59 23.84 0.78
N PHE A 174 -1.28 24.12 0.90
CA PHE A 174 -0.50 23.80 2.08
C PHE A 174 0.42 24.98 2.43
N LYS A 175 0.22 25.56 3.60
CA LYS A 175 0.87 26.81 4.02
C LYS A 175 1.66 26.64 5.32
N LYS A 176 2.61 27.55 5.54
CA LYS A 176 3.37 27.68 6.78
C LYS A 176 3.40 29.12 7.28
N SER A 177 3.54 29.27 8.58
CA SER A 177 3.70 30.54 9.28
C SER A 177 4.93 30.48 10.19
N ALA A 178 5.77 31.51 10.12
CA ALA A 178 6.96 31.65 10.96
C ALA A 178 6.75 32.59 12.15
N ASP A 179 5.60 33.24 12.24
CA ASP A 179 5.25 34.23 13.26
C ASP A 179 4.06 33.78 14.12
N GLY A 180 3.88 32.46 14.24
CA GLY A 180 2.85 31.87 15.10
C GLY A 180 1.43 32.05 14.58
N GLY A 181 1.23 32.10 13.26
CA GLY A 181 -0.08 32.10 12.62
C GLY A 181 -0.60 33.47 12.18
N VAL A 182 0.19 34.55 12.31
CA VAL A 182 -0.21 35.91 11.92
C VAL A 182 -0.13 36.09 10.40
N SER A 183 0.96 35.65 9.79
CA SER A 183 1.16 35.66 8.33
C SER A 183 1.56 34.28 7.81
N TRP A 184 1.21 34.02 6.54
CA TRP A 184 1.31 32.70 5.93
C TRP A 184 1.95 32.76 4.54
N SER A 185 2.83 31.81 4.27
CA SER A 185 3.51 31.62 2.99
C SER A 185 3.31 30.19 2.47
N ASP A 186 3.62 29.95 1.21
CA ASP A 186 3.60 28.61 0.63
C ASP A 186 4.51 27.62 1.39
N ALA A 187 4.03 26.38 1.56
CA ALA A 187 4.79 25.28 2.10
C ALA A 187 4.88 24.08 1.12
N LYS A 188 4.25 24.17 -0.05
CA LYS A 188 4.21 23.09 -1.05
C LYS A 188 5.57 22.82 -1.66
N GLY A 189 6.34 23.86 -1.98
CA GLY A 189 7.61 23.71 -2.68
C GLY A 189 7.43 22.98 -4.01
N ASN A 190 8.03 21.79 -4.14
CA ASN A 190 7.95 20.95 -5.34
C ASN A 190 6.80 19.91 -5.34
N MET A 191 5.90 19.94 -4.36
CA MET A 191 4.75 19.04 -4.34
C MET A 191 3.75 19.37 -5.45
N ASP A 192 3.36 18.34 -6.19
CA ASP A 192 2.36 18.41 -7.26
C ASP A 192 1.19 17.49 -6.89
N CYS A 193 0.34 17.97 -5.98
CA CYS A 193 -0.88 17.29 -5.55
C CYS A 193 -2.07 18.27 -5.57
N ILE A 194 -3.26 17.76 -5.95
CA ILE A 194 -4.50 18.54 -6.05
C ILE A 194 -5.19 18.76 -4.70
N ARG A 195 -4.89 17.91 -3.69
CA ARG A 195 -5.34 18.14 -2.32
C ARG A 195 -4.31 17.83 -1.25
N TYR A 196 -4.39 18.51 -0.12
CA TYR A 196 -3.55 18.34 1.07
C TYR A 196 -4.45 18.16 2.29
N GLU A 197 -4.42 17.00 2.94
CA GLU A 197 -5.40 16.66 3.99
C GLU A 197 -4.79 16.60 5.38
N LYS A 198 -3.65 15.93 5.56
CA LYS A 198 -3.06 15.68 6.89
C LYS A 198 -1.57 15.97 6.92
N VAL A 199 -1.09 16.45 8.06
CA VAL A 199 0.33 16.77 8.28
C VAL A 199 0.78 16.36 9.68
N VAL A 200 1.86 15.58 9.77
CA VAL A 200 2.43 15.14 11.05
C VAL A 200 3.94 15.28 11.07
N SER A 201 4.52 15.29 12.27
CA SER A 201 5.96 15.10 12.44
C SER A 201 6.26 13.68 12.85
N PHE A 202 7.21 13.03 12.20
CA PHE A 202 7.64 11.68 12.55
C PHE A 202 9.14 11.51 12.28
N LYS A 203 9.87 11.05 13.31
CA LYS A 203 11.33 10.85 13.30
C LYS A 203 12.13 12.06 12.75
N GLY A 204 11.81 13.26 13.25
CA GLY A 204 12.52 14.49 12.90
C GLY A 204 12.28 14.97 11.46
N ALA A 205 11.15 14.58 10.85
CA ALA A 205 10.73 15.06 9.54
C ALA A 205 9.24 15.39 9.55
N LEU A 206 8.85 16.30 8.65
CA LEU A 206 7.47 16.55 8.28
C LEU A 206 7.00 15.50 7.28
N TRP A 207 5.75 15.10 7.44
CA TRP A 207 5.05 14.17 6.58
C TRP A 207 3.69 14.74 6.21
N VAL A 208 3.38 14.77 4.92
CA VAL A 208 2.11 15.27 4.40
C VAL A 208 1.44 14.17 3.62
N LEU A 209 0.21 13.83 4.00
CA LEU A 209 -0.67 12.96 3.24
C LEU A 209 -1.62 13.84 2.41
N ALA A 210 -1.58 13.62 1.11
CA ALA A 210 -2.17 14.46 0.09
C ALA A 210 -2.77 13.59 -1.03
N LYS A 211 -3.53 14.20 -1.94
CA LYS A 211 -4.15 13.54 -3.10
C LYS A 211 -3.56 14.11 -4.38
N LYS A 212 -2.96 13.28 -5.22
CA LYS A 212 -2.34 13.71 -6.48
C LYS A 212 -3.36 13.95 -7.58
N ASN A 213 -4.30 13.04 -7.75
CA ASN A 213 -5.43 13.12 -8.69
C ASN A 213 -6.58 12.26 -8.16
N ASP A 214 -7.67 12.11 -8.91
CA ASP A 214 -8.85 11.38 -8.45
C ASP A 214 -8.59 9.94 -8.01
N TYR A 215 -7.50 9.35 -8.50
CA TYR A 215 -7.13 7.96 -8.23
C TYR A 215 -6.05 7.84 -7.14
N TYR A 216 -5.07 8.74 -7.04
CA TYR A 216 -3.88 8.53 -6.21
C TYR A 216 -3.78 9.39 -4.94
N SER A 217 -3.53 8.74 -3.81
CA SER A 217 -2.93 9.38 -2.63
C SER A 217 -1.41 9.49 -2.77
N CYS A 218 -0.84 10.56 -2.21
CA CYS A 218 0.58 10.87 -2.19
C CYS A 218 1.00 11.14 -0.74
N VAL A 219 2.08 10.50 -0.28
CA VAL A 219 2.74 10.89 0.98
C VAL A 219 4.08 11.52 0.67
N TRP A 220 4.32 12.70 1.22
CA TRP A 220 5.54 13.46 1.01
C TRP A 220 6.27 13.65 2.33
N ARG A 221 7.61 13.60 2.27
CA ARG A 221 8.48 13.80 3.41
C ARG A 221 9.41 14.98 3.19
N SER A 222 9.62 15.80 4.22
CA SER A 222 10.61 16.87 4.23
C SER A 222 11.28 17.01 5.60
N VAL A 223 12.59 17.27 5.62
CA VAL A 223 13.33 17.57 6.86
C VAL A 223 13.43 19.07 7.14
N ASP A 224 13.25 19.91 6.12
CA ASP A 224 13.43 21.37 6.16
C ASP A 224 12.11 22.14 5.94
N GLY A 225 11.05 21.46 5.50
CA GLY A 225 9.76 22.06 5.15
C GLY A 225 9.82 22.91 3.88
N THR A 226 10.77 22.63 2.98
CA THR A 226 10.93 23.28 1.67
C THR A 226 11.17 22.28 0.54
N ASN A 227 12.01 21.26 0.77
CA ASN A 227 12.31 20.23 -0.21
C ASN A 227 11.56 18.95 0.15
N TRP A 228 10.67 18.50 -0.73
CA TRP A 228 9.80 17.37 -0.50
C TRP A 228 10.19 16.17 -1.36
N THR A 229 10.28 15.00 -0.74
CA THR A 229 10.49 13.72 -1.43
C THR A 229 9.22 12.90 -1.36
N LEU A 230 8.77 12.40 -2.51
CA LEU A 230 7.61 11.49 -2.59
C LEU A 230 7.98 10.15 -1.94
N ARG A 231 7.10 9.66 -1.06
CA ARG A 231 7.24 8.45 -0.25
C ARG A 231 5.96 7.63 -0.34
N ARG A 232 5.55 7.25 -1.54
CA ARG A 232 4.27 6.55 -1.80
C ARG A 232 4.39 5.06 -2.09
N HIS A 233 5.61 4.53 -2.11
CA HIS A 233 5.88 3.13 -2.47
C HIS A 233 5.05 2.18 -1.58
N GLY A 234 4.20 1.33 -2.15
CA GLY A 234 3.32 0.41 -1.39
C GLY A 234 2.02 1.02 -0.86
N LEU A 235 1.74 2.30 -1.13
CA LEU A 235 0.47 2.95 -0.80
C LEU A 235 -0.38 2.99 -2.08
N VAL A 236 -1.59 2.42 -2.02
CA VAL A 236 -2.52 2.41 -3.15
C VAL A 236 -3.30 3.71 -3.27
N GLY A 237 -3.99 3.84 -4.41
CA GLY A 237 -4.95 4.91 -4.66
C GLY A 237 -6.08 4.98 -3.62
N GLY A 238 -6.83 6.08 -3.66
CA GLY A 238 -7.95 6.37 -2.74
C GLY A 238 -7.83 7.74 -2.06
N ASN A 239 -8.92 8.24 -1.47
CA ASN A 239 -8.86 9.53 -0.78
C ASN A 239 -8.07 9.41 0.54
N PRO A 240 -7.20 10.38 0.84
CA PRO A 240 -6.51 10.44 2.11
C PRO A 240 -7.46 10.82 3.25
N ARG A 241 -7.40 10.09 4.37
CA ARG A 241 -8.28 10.27 5.53
C ARG A 241 -7.53 10.63 6.79
N SER A 242 -6.56 9.80 7.17
CA SER A 242 -5.83 9.96 8.43
C SER A 242 -4.34 9.71 8.25
N LEU A 243 -3.54 10.41 9.05
CA LEU A 243 -2.09 10.20 9.14
C LEU A 243 -1.72 10.27 10.61
N TYR A 244 -1.14 9.20 11.13
CA TYR A 244 -0.80 9.09 12.55
C TYR A 244 0.67 8.72 12.73
N ALA A 245 1.38 9.55 13.48
CA ALA A 245 2.75 9.30 13.89
C ALA A 245 2.74 8.50 15.20
N GLY A 246 2.94 7.19 15.08
CA GLY A 246 3.14 6.30 16.22
C GLY A 246 4.57 6.33 16.74
N ARG A 247 4.88 5.42 17.66
CA ARG A 247 6.22 5.32 18.25
C ARG A 247 7.27 4.91 17.22
N ASP A 248 7.02 3.80 16.55
CA ASP A 248 7.98 3.16 15.65
C ASP A 248 7.57 3.26 14.17
N TYR A 249 6.28 3.52 13.93
CA TYR A 249 5.66 3.55 12.62
C TYR A 249 4.88 4.85 12.38
N LEU A 250 4.79 5.20 11.10
CA LEU A 250 3.82 6.13 10.57
C LEU A 250 2.68 5.33 9.93
N TYR A 251 1.43 5.68 10.25
CA TYR A 251 0.24 5.03 9.74
C TYR A 251 -0.54 5.99 8.85
N ALA A 252 -1.05 5.51 7.72
CA ALA A 252 -1.90 6.26 6.82
C ALA A 252 -3.21 5.51 6.62
N GLY A 253 -4.32 6.17 6.90
CA GLY A 253 -5.65 5.73 6.51
C GLY A 253 -6.05 6.41 5.21
N ILE A 254 -6.42 5.60 4.22
CA ILE A 254 -6.97 6.02 2.93
C ILE A 254 -8.24 5.21 2.66
N ASP A 255 -9.04 5.59 1.67
CA ASP A 255 -10.26 4.84 1.32
C ASP A 255 -10.00 3.35 1.06
N ALA A 256 -8.84 3.00 0.50
CA ALA A 256 -8.45 1.62 0.23
C ALA A 256 -8.03 0.82 1.49
N GLY A 257 -7.85 1.48 2.64
CA GLY A 257 -7.48 0.80 3.88
C GLY A 257 -6.50 1.56 4.76
N VAL A 258 -5.96 0.84 5.74
CA VAL A 258 -4.93 1.35 6.66
C VAL A 258 -3.59 0.76 6.31
N PHE A 259 -2.57 1.61 6.21
CA PHE A 259 -1.20 1.26 5.84
C PHE A 259 -0.20 1.74 6.90
N ARG A 260 0.95 1.08 7.03
CA ARG A 260 2.05 1.52 7.90
C ARG A 260 3.41 1.53 7.22
N THR A 261 4.32 2.35 7.72
CA THR A 261 5.74 2.42 7.30
C THR A 261 6.67 2.85 8.43
N THR A 262 7.95 2.48 8.39
CA THR A 262 8.99 2.90 9.36
C THR A 262 9.72 4.17 8.92
N ASN A 263 9.77 4.45 7.61
CA ASN A 263 10.63 5.47 6.98
C ASN A 263 10.10 5.96 5.61
N GLY A 264 8.95 5.48 5.15
CA GLY A 264 8.32 5.82 3.87
C GLY A 264 8.98 5.22 2.62
N THR A 265 9.97 4.32 2.74
CA THR A 265 10.50 3.57 1.59
C THR A 265 9.49 2.55 1.09
N ARG A 266 8.66 1.99 1.98
CA ARG A 266 7.53 1.13 1.64
C ARG A 266 6.41 1.25 2.67
N TRP A 267 5.18 1.35 2.20
CA TRP A 267 3.94 1.25 2.95
C TRP A 267 3.39 -0.18 2.83
N ARG A 268 2.76 -0.65 3.90
CA ARG A 268 2.16 -1.99 3.95
C ARG A 268 0.75 -1.91 4.47
N GLY A 269 -0.18 -2.57 3.80
CA GLY A 269 -1.55 -2.73 4.27
C GLY A 269 -1.61 -3.49 5.60
N LEU A 270 -2.34 -2.94 6.55
CA LEU A 270 -2.70 -3.54 7.84
C LEU A 270 -4.15 -4.01 7.83
N TYR A 271 -5.01 -3.21 7.21
CA TYR A 271 -6.41 -3.51 7.03
C TYR A 271 -6.78 -3.14 5.60
N PRO A 272 -6.35 -3.97 4.64
CA PRO A 272 -6.66 -3.78 3.23
C PRO A 272 -8.13 -4.12 2.95
N ASP A 273 -8.72 -3.50 1.93
CA ASP A 273 -10.09 -3.80 1.46
C ASP A 273 -11.18 -3.42 2.48
N LEU A 274 -11.21 -2.14 2.84
CA LEU A 274 -12.37 -1.60 3.55
C LEU A 274 -13.65 -1.84 2.74
N GLU A 275 -14.73 -2.21 3.45
CA GLU A 275 -16.06 -2.24 2.85
C GLU A 275 -16.31 -0.93 2.10
N GLN A 276 -16.96 -1.00 0.94
CA GLN A 276 -17.27 0.18 0.16
C GLN A 276 -17.99 1.21 1.05
N GLU A 277 -17.59 2.48 0.94
CA GLU A 277 -18.06 3.59 1.77
C GLU A 277 -17.55 3.62 3.23
N VAL A 278 -16.67 2.71 3.66
CA VAL A 278 -15.97 2.81 4.95
C VAL A 278 -14.65 3.57 4.81
N MET A 279 -14.40 4.49 5.75
CA MET A 279 -13.29 5.43 5.71
C MET A 279 -12.55 5.42 7.06
N PRO A 280 -11.22 5.22 7.09
CA PRO A 280 -10.44 5.21 8.32
C PRO A 280 -10.04 6.64 8.71
N GLU A 281 -10.94 7.33 9.40
CA GLU A 281 -10.81 8.76 9.74
C GLU A 281 -9.84 9.03 10.91
N ALA A 282 -9.58 8.03 11.76
CA ALA A 282 -8.66 8.18 12.88
C ALA A 282 -7.87 6.90 13.17
N ILE A 283 -6.61 7.04 13.58
CA ILE A 283 -5.74 5.93 13.99
C ILE A 283 -4.97 6.36 15.24
N VAL A 284 -4.87 5.50 16.25
CA VAL A 284 -4.00 5.71 17.42
C VAL A 284 -3.36 4.40 17.91
N GLU A 285 -2.14 4.48 18.45
CA GLU A 285 -1.53 3.40 19.25
C GLU A 285 -2.03 3.49 20.70
N ILE A 286 -2.22 2.33 21.34
CA ILE A 286 -2.59 2.28 22.76
C ILE A 286 -1.32 2.43 23.63
N PRO A 287 -1.26 3.41 24.55
CA PRO A 287 -0.12 3.54 25.45
C PRO A 287 0.05 2.28 26.31
N GLY A 288 1.26 1.72 26.31
CA GLY A 288 1.58 0.48 27.04
C GLY A 288 1.32 -0.80 26.26
N GLU A 289 0.66 -0.72 25.09
CA GLU A 289 0.40 -1.84 24.18
C GLU A 289 0.84 -1.45 22.74
N PRO A 290 2.15 -1.30 22.46
CA PRO A 290 2.64 -0.78 21.18
C PRO A 290 2.32 -1.69 19.98
N SER A 291 1.99 -2.95 20.24
CA SER A 291 1.52 -3.89 19.23
C SER A 291 0.02 -3.76 18.97
N VAL A 292 -0.67 -2.71 19.44
CA VAL A 292 -2.10 -2.56 19.26
C VAL A 292 -2.44 -1.15 18.80
N ILE A 293 -3.23 -1.07 17.72
CA ILE A 293 -3.81 0.17 17.23
C ILE A 293 -5.34 0.13 17.30
N LEU A 294 -5.92 1.30 17.45
CA LEU A 294 -7.34 1.55 17.26
C LEU A 294 -7.55 2.34 15.97
N ILE A 295 -8.54 1.94 15.19
CA ILE A 295 -8.94 2.59 13.94
C ILE A 295 -10.40 3.06 14.12
N GLY A 296 -10.61 4.37 13.99
CA GLY A 296 -11.92 4.99 13.95
C GLY A 296 -12.44 4.99 12.51
N LEU A 297 -13.61 4.40 12.31
CA LEU A 297 -14.24 4.22 11.02
C LEU A 297 -15.50 5.08 10.90
N MET A 298 -15.59 5.79 9.79
CA MET A 298 -16.80 6.43 9.29
C MET A 298 -17.38 5.61 8.14
N GLY A 299 -18.71 5.58 8.00
CA GLY A 299 -19.34 5.00 6.83
C GLY A 299 -20.69 5.62 6.50
N TRP A 300 -21.03 5.61 5.21
CA TRP A 300 -22.34 6.01 4.70
C TRP A 300 -23.23 4.76 4.49
N GLY A 301 -24.55 4.92 4.58
CA GLY A 301 -25.49 3.81 4.36
C GLY A 301 -25.79 2.92 5.58
N THR A 302 -26.74 1.99 5.40
CA THR A 302 -27.19 1.03 6.42
C THR A 302 -26.47 -0.31 6.25
N GLY A 303 -25.96 -0.88 7.34
CA GLY A 303 -25.29 -2.20 7.34
C GLY A 303 -23.77 -2.16 7.15
N VAL A 304 -23.19 -0.96 7.08
CA VAL A 304 -21.76 -0.74 6.93
C VAL A 304 -21.03 -0.79 8.28
N SER A 305 -19.86 -1.43 8.31
CA SER A 305 -19.00 -1.65 9.47
C SER A 305 -18.32 -0.38 10.03
N ARG A 306 -19.09 0.61 10.49
CA ARG A 306 -18.59 1.82 11.18
C ARG A 306 -18.37 1.62 12.69
N GLY A 307 -17.58 2.50 13.32
CA GLY A 307 -17.25 2.44 14.74
C GLY A 307 -15.75 2.34 14.97
N ILE A 308 -15.33 1.57 15.98
CA ILE A 308 -13.92 1.34 16.30
C ILE A 308 -13.53 -0.08 15.94
N ARG A 309 -12.32 -0.23 15.40
CA ARG A 309 -11.64 -1.52 15.25
C ARG A 309 -10.37 -1.52 16.08
N ARG A 310 -10.17 -2.57 16.87
CA ARG A 310 -8.92 -2.85 17.58
C ARG A 310 -8.14 -3.87 16.78
N LEU A 311 -6.91 -3.54 16.42
CA LEU A 311 -6.03 -4.38 15.64
C LEU A 311 -4.75 -4.67 16.41
N GLU A 312 -4.51 -5.95 16.66
CA GLU A 312 -3.22 -6.42 17.15
C GLU A 312 -2.25 -6.53 15.97
N LEU A 313 -1.25 -5.67 15.97
CA LEU A 313 -0.13 -5.73 15.06
C LEU A 313 0.66 -7.00 15.35
N THR A 314 0.69 -7.90 14.37
CA THR A 314 1.72 -8.93 14.32
C THR A 314 3.09 -8.27 14.17
N ASP A 315 4.13 -8.99 14.60
CA ASP A 315 5.52 -8.59 14.38
C ASP A 315 5.66 -8.09 12.93
N PRO A 316 6.34 -6.95 12.71
CA PRO A 316 6.52 -6.44 11.36
C PRO A 316 7.10 -7.57 10.51
N PRO A 317 6.50 -7.89 9.35
CA PRO A 317 7.18 -8.76 8.40
C PRO A 317 8.56 -8.13 8.13
N PRO A 318 9.61 -8.92 7.92
CA PRO A 318 10.92 -8.34 7.62
C PRO A 318 10.82 -7.45 6.36
N GLU A 319 11.52 -6.31 6.33
CA GLU A 319 11.51 -5.34 5.20
C GLU A 319 11.89 -6.01 3.87
N SER A 320 12.68 -7.08 3.98
CA SER A 320 13.09 -8.00 2.92
C SER A 320 12.59 -9.40 3.29
N ILE A 321 12.22 -10.22 2.31
CA ILE A 321 11.84 -11.63 2.57
C ILE A 321 12.90 -12.48 1.89
N PRO A 322 13.84 -13.10 2.62
CA PRO A 322 14.82 -13.95 1.97
C PRO A 322 14.10 -15.09 1.22
N PRO A 323 14.64 -15.56 0.08
CA PRO A 323 14.13 -16.74 -0.61
C PRO A 323 13.93 -17.91 0.37
N SER A 324 12.80 -18.59 0.26
CA SER A 324 12.56 -19.82 1.04
C SER A 324 13.50 -20.94 0.59
N ASN A 325 13.67 -21.95 1.44
CA ASN A 325 14.32 -23.20 1.07
C ASN A 325 13.39 -24.38 1.47
N PRO A 326 12.80 -25.09 0.50
CA PRO A 326 12.93 -24.90 -0.95
C PRO A 326 12.36 -23.56 -1.47
N PRO A 327 12.88 -23.03 -2.59
CA PRO A 327 12.39 -21.78 -3.16
C PRO A 327 10.96 -21.93 -3.65
N LYS A 328 10.15 -20.89 -3.44
CA LYS A 328 8.73 -20.87 -3.75
C LYS A 328 8.47 -20.32 -5.15
N ALA A 329 7.76 -21.08 -5.97
CA ALA A 329 7.26 -20.66 -7.29
C ALA A 329 5.74 -20.62 -7.32
N VAL A 330 5.20 -19.55 -7.88
CA VAL A 330 3.76 -19.39 -8.12
C VAL A 330 3.54 -19.32 -9.62
N VAL A 331 2.82 -20.30 -10.15
CA VAL A 331 2.47 -20.41 -11.55
C VAL A 331 0.98 -20.10 -11.68
N VAL A 332 0.64 -19.02 -12.38
CA VAL A 332 -0.74 -18.54 -12.52
C VAL A 332 -1.15 -18.63 -13.98
N ILE A 333 -2.23 -19.36 -14.23
CA ILE A 333 -2.93 -19.37 -15.52
C ILE A 333 -4.09 -18.38 -15.40
N GLY A 334 -4.12 -17.38 -16.28
CA GLY A 334 -5.15 -16.34 -16.31
C GLY A 334 -6.46 -16.78 -16.97
N GLY A 335 -7.35 -15.82 -17.18
CA GLY A 335 -8.60 -16.02 -17.90
C GLY A 335 -8.41 -16.21 -19.42
N ALA A 336 -9.31 -16.97 -20.05
CA ALA A 336 -9.41 -17.13 -21.52
C ALA A 336 -8.14 -17.66 -22.22
N VAL A 337 -7.37 -18.52 -21.55
CA VAL A 337 -6.17 -19.16 -22.11
C VAL A 337 -6.54 -20.45 -22.88
N ALA A 338 -5.87 -20.70 -24.00
CA ALA A 338 -6.10 -21.91 -24.82
C ALA A 338 -5.63 -23.19 -24.09
N GLU A 339 -6.36 -24.30 -24.24
CA GLU A 339 -6.09 -25.58 -23.54
C GLU A 339 -4.66 -26.09 -23.75
N GLU A 340 -4.09 -25.89 -24.95
CA GLU A 340 -2.71 -26.29 -25.26
C GLU A 340 -1.67 -25.54 -24.40
N VAL A 341 -1.93 -24.26 -24.11
CA VAL A 341 -1.09 -23.42 -23.25
C VAL A 341 -1.27 -23.82 -21.79
N ILE A 342 -2.51 -24.11 -21.38
CA ILE A 342 -2.81 -24.61 -20.03
C ILE A 342 -2.01 -25.87 -19.75
N GLU A 343 -2.09 -26.85 -20.64
CA GLU A 343 -1.42 -28.13 -20.50
C GLU A 343 0.11 -28.00 -20.58
N ALA A 344 0.63 -27.06 -21.36
CA ALA A 344 2.07 -26.75 -21.35
C ALA A 344 2.52 -26.09 -20.03
N THR A 345 1.69 -25.22 -19.44
CA THR A 345 1.96 -24.54 -18.17
C THR A 345 1.91 -25.52 -16.99
N ARG A 346 0.98 -26.49 -17.00
CA ARG A 346 0.95 -27.61 -16.05
C ARG A 346 2.24 -28.41 -16.06
N ARG A 347 2.74 -28.75 -17.24
CA ARG A 347 4.04 -29.45 -17.37
C ARG A 347 5.19 -28.63 -16.83
N TYR A 348 5.19 -27.32 -17.05
CA TYR A 348 6.21 -26.43 -16.49
C TYR A 348 6.17 -26.40 -14.96
N ALA A 349 4.99 -26.27 -14.35
CA ALA A 349 4.83 -26.35 -12.90
C ALA A 349 5.31 -27.69 -12.32
N GLN A 350 4.98 -28.80 -12.99
CA GLN A 350 5.47 -30.14 -12.61
C GLN A 350 6.98 -30.26 -12.72
N GLN A 351 7.58 -29.66 -13.75
CA GLN A 351 9.03 -29.64 -13.91
C GLN A 351 9.70 -28.88 -12.77
N LEU A 352 9.26 -27.66 -12.45
CA LEU A 352 9.78 -26.89 -11.31
C LEU A 352 9.72 -27.72 -10.01
N ALA A 353 8.58 -28.38 -9.75
CA ALA A 353 8.43 -29.23 -8.56
C ALA A 353 9.43 -30.40 -8.57
N SER A 354 9.69 -31.02 -9.73
CA SER A 354 10.68 -32.09 -9.87
C SER A 354 12.12 -31.62 -9.63
N GLU A 355 12.39 -30.33 -9.85
CA GLU A 355 13.67 -29.66 -9.61
C GLU A 355 13.83 -29.17 -8.17
N GLY A 356 12.86 -29.45 -7.29
CA GLY A 356 12.93 -29.18 -5.86
C GLY A 356 12.28 -27.87 -5.42
N TRP A 357 11.47 -27.26 -6.27
CA TRP A 357 10.69 -26.07 -5.92
C TRP A 357 9.44 -26.40 -5.11
N ASP A 358 9.06 -25.49 -4.22
CA ASP A 358 7.71 -25.44 -3.65
C ASP A 358 6.79 -24.71 -4.64
N VAL A 359 6.01 -25.47 -5.40
CA VAL A 359 5.21 -24.94 -6.52
C VAL A 359 3.74 -24.84 -6.14
N THR A 360 3.19 -23.63 -6.27
CA THR A 360 1.74 -23.39 -6.25
C THR A 360 1.28 -23.11 -7.68
N LEU A 361 0.42 -23.97 -8.23
CA LEU A 361 -0.21 -23.78 -9.54
C LEU A 361 -1.66 -23.33 -9.33
N LEU A 362 -2.03 -22.19 -9.90
CA LEU A 362 -3.37 -21.61 -9.84
C LEU A 362 -3.98 -21.53 -11.25
N GLU A 363 -5.15 -22.13 -11.42
CA GLU A 363 -5.88 -22.20 -12.69
C GLU A 363 -7.37 -21.92 -12.46
N PRO A 364 -8.12 -21.36 -13.44
CA PRO A 364 -9.56 -21.17 -13.29
C PRO A 364 -10.29 -22.46 -12.89
N PRO A 365 -11.23 -22.41 -11.91
CA PRO A 365 -11.72 -21.22 -11.19
C PRO A 365 -10.94 -20.90 -9.89
N HIS A 366 -9.85 -21.61 -9.60
CA HIS A 366 -9.01 -21.49 -8.38
C HIS A 366 -7.83 -20.52 -8.55
N ASN A 367 -8.00 -19.52 -9.39
CA ASN A 367 -7.04 -18.44 -9.61
C ASN A 367 -7.67 -17.10 -9.24
N THR A 368 -8.53 -17.07 -8.22
CA THR A 368 -9.16 -15.83 -7.76
C THR A 368 -8.12 -14.80 -7.29
N GLU A 369 -8.45 -13.52 -7.31
CA GLU A 369 -7.56 -12.44 -6.83
C GLU A 369 -7.00 -12.76 -5.44
N ARG A 370 -7.88 -13.24 -4.54
CA ARG A 370 -7.50 -13.65 -3.19
C ARG A 370 -6.50 -14.81 -3.19
N GLU A 371 -6.75 -15.87 -3.95
CA GLU A 371 -5.87 -17.04 -4.00
C GLU A 371 -4.49 -16.68 -4.57
N VAL A 372 -4.46 -15.87 -5.64
CA VAL A 372 -3.22 -15.37 -6.23
C VAL A 372 -2.44 -14.52 -5.24
N ARG A 373 -3.11 -13.56 -4.59
CA ARG A 373 -2.53 -12.69 -3.56
C ARG A 373 -1.92 -13.48 -2.41
N GLU A 374 -2.63 -14.47 -1.89
CA GLU A 374 -2.15 -15.35 -0.80
C GLU A 374 -0.96 -16.20 -1.27
N ALA A 375 -1.02 -16.76 -2.48
CA ALA A 375 0.05 -17.56 -3.04
C ALA A 375 1.34 -16.76 -3.28
N LEU A 376 1.26 -15.50 -3.71
CA LEU A 376 2.44 -14.70 -4.07
C LEU A 376 3.33 -14.29 -2.89
N GLN A 377 2.86 -14.38 -1.64
CA GLN A 377 3.65 -13.99 -0.48
C GLN A 377 4.93 -14.83 -0.38
N GLY A 378 6.08 -14.15 -0.38
CA GLY A 378 7.42 -14.74 -0.32
C GLY A 378 7.80 -15.59 -1.54
N ALA A 379 7.10 -15.44 -2.68
CA ALA A 379 7.46 -16.17 -3.89
C ALA A 379 8.77 -15.62 -4.50
N SER A 380 9.69 -16.53 -4.85
CA SER A 380 10.92 -16.21 -5.57
C SER A 380 10.71 -16.19 -7.09
N LEU A 381 9.67 -16.87 -7.58
CA LEU A 381 9.27 -16.88 -8.98
C LEU A 381 7.76 -16.68 -9.08
N LEU A 382 7.35 -15.70 -9.87
CA LEU A 382 6.01 -15.61 -10.42
C LEU A 382 6.08 -15.91 -11.92
N PHE A 383 5.32 -16.89 -12.37
CA PHE A 383 5.13 -17.20 -13.79
C PHE A 383 3.65 -17.00 -14.13
N TYR A 384 3.34 -16.09 -15.05
CA TYR A 384 1.97 -15.78 -15.44
C TYR A 384 1.73 -16.08 -16.92
N GLU A 385 0.76 -16.95 -17.18
CA GLU A 385 0.26 -17.29 -18.50
C GLU A 385 -1.16 -16.78 -18.63
N GLY A 386 -1.32 -15.61 -19.23
CA GLY A 386 -2.63 -15.01 -19.42
C GLY A 386 -2.53 -13.65 -20.07
N HIS A 387 -3.68 -13.10 -20.42
CA HIS A 387 -3.74 -11.74 -20.92
C HIS A 387 -3.70 -10.76 -19.74
N GLY A 388 -2.96 -9.67 -19.87
CA GLY A 388 -3.14 -8.53 -18.98
C GLY A 388 -4.53 -7.92 -19.18
N PHE A 389 -4.93 -6.99 -18.32
CA PHE A 389 -6.05 -6.10 -18.62
C PHE A 389 -5.53 -4.88 -19.38
N GLY A 390 -6.31 -4.35 -20.32
CA GLY A 390 -5.96 -3.08 -20.98
C GLY A 390 -6.42 -2.96 -22.44
N TYR A 391 -7.73 -2.72 -22.67
CA TYR A 391 -8.30 -1.93 -23.78
C TYR A 391 -9.85 -1.98 -23.76
N ASP A 392 -10.51 -0.81 -23.78
CA ASP A 392 -11.93 -0.67 -24.16
C ASP A 392 -12.00 -0.22 -25.64
N PRO A 393 -12.61 -1.01 -26.56
CA PRO A 393 -12.80 -0.62 -27.95
C PRO A 393 -13.62 0.64 -28.18
N ALA A 394 -14.37 1.10 -27.18
CA ALA A 394 -15.20 2.29 -27.25
C ALA A 394 -14.48 3.59 -26.85
N ASP A 395 -13.30 3.52 -26.22
CA ASP A 395 -12.58 4.70 -25.72
C ASP A 395 -11.15 4.82 -26.30
N PRO A 396 -10.93 5.67 -27.31
CA PRO A 396 -9.60 5.91 -27.87
C PRO A 396 -8.63 6.64 -26.91
N ASN A 397 -9.10 7.15 -25.76
CA ASN A 397 -8.27 7.83 -24.75
C ASN A 397 -7.93 6.92 -23.55
N TYR A 398 -8.29 5.63 -23.60
CA TYR A 398 -8.18 4.69 -22.48
C TYR A 398 -6.76 4.56 -21.88
N TYR A 399 -5.72 4.76 -22.71
CA TYR A 399 -4.31 4.72 -22.29
C TYR A 399 -3.84 5.94 -21.48
N ASP A 400 -4.66 7.01 -21.38
CA ASP A 400 -4.31 8.26 -20.69
C ASP A 400 -4.85 8.32 -19.23
N THR A 401 -5.41 7.23 -18.72
CA THR A 401 -6.07 7.19 -17.39
C THR A 401 -5.10 7.00 -16.23
N GLY A 402 -3.81 6.72 -16.47
CA GLY A 402 -2.79 6.61 -15.44
C GLY A 402 -3.09 5.49 -14.43
N GLY A 403 -2.52 4.31 -14.67
CA GLY A 403 -2.22 3.24 -13.69
C GLY A 403 -3.33 2.29 -13.23
N ALA A 404 -4.60 2.52 -13.56
CA ALA A 404 -5.68 1.54 -13.28
C ALA A 404 -5.79 0.41 -14.33
N SER A 405 -4.92 0.40 -15.35
CA SER A 405 -5.06 -0.42 -16.55
C SER A 405 -4.00 -1.52 -16.70
N ASN A 406 -3.16 -1.78 -15.70
CA ASN A 406 -2.19 -2.89 -15.70
C ASN A 406 -2.54 -3.90 -14.61
N GLY A 407 -2.16 -5.17 -14.78
CA GLY A 407 -2.49 -6.23 -13.83
C GLY A 407 -2.70 -7.59 -14.48
N MET A 408 -3.16 -8.57 -13.70
CA MET A 408 -3.36 -9.97 -14.13
C MET A 408 -4.86 -10.25 -14.33
N GLY A 409 -5.25 -10.63 -15.55
CA GLY A 409 -6.60 -11.12 -15.83
C GLY A 409 -6.80 -12.55 -15.29
N LEU A 410 -7.72 -12.71 -14.34
CA LEU A 410 -7.97 -13.96 -13.62
C LEU A 410 -9.26 -14.63 -14.08
N GLY A 411 -9.54 -15.83 -13.57
CA GLY A 411 -10.72 -16.61 -13.98
C GLY A 411 -12.05 -16.00 -13.53
N ASP A 412 -12.02 -15.19 -12.47
CA ASP A 412 -13.18 -14.55 -11.83
C ASP A 412 -13.12 -13.01 -11.88
N GLY A 413 -12.10 -12.42 -12.48
CA GLY A 413 -11.90 -10.97 -12.45
C GLY A 413 -10.51 -10.51 -12.86
N LEU A 414 -10.00 -9.50 -12.17
CA LEU A 414 -8.72 -8.86 -12.43
C LEU A 414 -8.02 -8.61 -11.09
N MET A 415 -6.72 -8.83 -11.05
CA MET A 415 -5.85 -8.27 -10.01
C MET A 415 -5.05 -7.10 -10.61
N THR A 416 -5.43 -5.89 -10.23
CA THR A 416 -4.84 -4.63 -10.71
C THR A 416 -3.42 -4.43 -10.17
N GLN A 417 -2.68 -3.56 -10.85
CA GLN A 417 -1.34 -3.13 -10.43
C GLN A 417 -1.35 -2.55 -9.02
N ASP A 418 -2.37 -1.79 -8.65
CA ASP A 418 -2.52 -1.22 -7.32
C ASP A 418 -2.71 -2.30 -6.26
N GLU A 419 -3.59 -3.28 -6.50
CA GLU A 419 -3.78 -4.43 -5.61
C GLU A 419 -2.49 -5.25 -5.46
N ILE A 420 -1.73 -5.44 -6.54
CA ILE A 420 -0.40 -6.05 -6.49
C ILE A 420 0.49 -5.23 -5.54
N ILE A 421 0.64 -3.92 -5.77
CA ILE A 421 1.50 -3.03 -4.98
C ILE A 421 1.16 -3.03 -3.49
N ALA A 422 -0.14 -3.01 -3.16
CA ALA A 422 -0.56 -2.98 -1.76
C ALA A 422 -0.38 -4.32 -1.06
N TYR A 423 -0.63 -5.43 -1.76
CA TYR A 423 -0.91 -6.69 -1.09
C TYR A 423 0.12 -7.78 -1.34
N VAL A 424 0.97 -7.65 -2.36
CA VAL A 424 1.98 -8.65 -2.68
C VAL A 424 3.32 -8.26 -2.05
N GLN A 425 3.98 -9.24 -1.44
CA GLN A 425 5.39 -9.13 -1.08
C GLN A 425 6.12 -10.37 -1.57
N LEU A 426 6.87 -10.22 -2.66
CA LEU A 426 7.71 -11.28 -3.19
C LEU A 426 8.97 -11.45 -2.32
N ALA A 427 9.65 -12.57 -2.49
CA ALA A 427 10.98 -12.75 -1.92
C ALA A 427 12.00 -11.77 -2.53
N ASP A 428 13.10 -11.56 -1.81
CA ASP A 428 14.23 -10.79 -2.27
C ASP A 428 14.76 -11.40 -3.56
N ASN A 429 15.07 -10.54 -4.54
CA ASN A 429 15.53 -10.93 -5.87
C ASN A 429 14.54 -11.77 -6.69
N ALA A 430 13.25 -11.76 -6.32
CA ALA A 430 12.24 -12.49 -7.08
C ALA A 430 12.21 -12.06 -8.56
N ILE A 431 11.77 -12.97 -9.41
CA ILE A 431 11.56 -12.71 -10.84
C ILE A 431 10.09 -12.90 -11.19
N PHE A 432 9.61 -12.00 -12.05
CA PHE A 432 8.35 -12.15 -12.73
C PHE A 432 8.57 -12.48 -14.22
N ILE A 433 7.98 -13.58 -14.68
CA ILE A 433 7.96 -13.99 -16.08
C ILE A 433 6.49 -14.02 -16.54
N THR A 434 6.19 -13.38 -17.67
CA THR A 434 4.83 -13.34 -18.21
C THR A 434 4.79 -13.58 -19.73
N GLN A 435 3.76 -14.31 -20.19
CA GLN A 435 3.37 -14.33 -21.60
C GLN A 435 2.63 -13.03 -21.94
N GLY A 436 3.37 -11.92 -21.90
CA GLY A 436 2.80 -10.57 -21.93
C GLY A 436 3.21 -9.73 -23.12
N ALA A 437 4.09 -10.20 -24.01
CA ALA A 437 4.69 -9.32 -25.01
C ALA A 437 3.65 -8.59 -25.88
N CYS A 438 2.48 -9.16 -26.18
CA CYS A 438 1.39 -8.49 -26.92
C CYS A 438 0.70 -7.32 -26.19
N PHE A 439 0.70 -7.28 -24.86
CA PHE A 439 0.00 -6.23 -24.09
C PHE A 439 0.97 -5.33 -23.31
N THR A 440 2.17 -5.82 -23.05
CA THR A 440 3.16 -5.10 -22.25
C THR A 440 4.09 -4.25 -23.12
N GLY A 441 4.25 -4.52 -24.41
CA GLY A 441 5.14 -3.73 -25.28
C GLY A 441 4.90 -3.89 -26.78
N GLY A 442 4.37 -5.03 -27.21
CA GLY A 442 4.07 -5.38 -28.59
C GLY A 442 2.64 -5.07 -29.02
N PRO A 443 2.31 -5.37 -30.29
CA PRO A 443 0.97 -5.20 -30.84
C PRO A 443 -0.01 -6.22 -30.27
N SER A 444 -1.19 -5.75 -29.90
CA SER A 444 -2.39 -6.53 -29.60
C SER A 444 -3.32 -6.56 -30.82
N ALA A 445 -4.14 -7.60 -30.95
CA ALA A 445 -5.21 -7.69 -31.95
C ALA A 445 -6.22 -6.52 -31.87
N THR A 446 -6.23 -5.80 -30.75
CA THR A 446 -7.10 -4.67 -30.49
C THR A 446 -6.46 -3.30 -30.77
N ASP A 447 -5.19 -3.26 -31.18
CA ASP A 447 -4.52 -1.99 -31.45
C ASP A 447 -5.05 -1.35 -32.75
N PRO A 448 -5.47 -0.06 -32.71
CA PRO A 448 -6.07 0.61 -33.86
C PRO A 448 -5.05 0.95 -34.96
N ALA A 449 -3.75 0.88 -34.64
CA ALA A 449 -2.65 1.17 -35.53
C ALA A 449 -1.38 0.40 -35.06
N PRO A 450 -0.35 0.27 -35.91
CA PRO A 450 0.94 -0.27 -35.48
C PRO A 450 1.49 0.47 -34.26
N VAL A 451 1.93 -0.28 -33.26
CA VAL A 451 2.51 0.26 -32.02
C VAL A 451 3.82 0.98 -32.32
N SER A 452 3.97 2.22 -31.85
CA SER A 452 5.21 2.98 -31.96
C SER A 452 6.19 2.62 -30.83
N GLU A 453 7.47 2.99 -31.01
CA GLU A 453 8.51 2.84 -29.99
C GLU A 453 8.12 3.48 -28.65
N GLU A 454 7.60 4.70 -28.69
CA GLU A 454 7.21 5.45 -27.50
C GLU A 454 6.07 4.76 -26.74
N VAL A 455 5.09 4.22 -27.47
CA VAL A 455 3.97 3.48 -26.87
C VAL A 455 4.45 2.17 -26.29
N ALA A 456 5.29 1.43 -27.01
CA ALA A 456 5.88 0.17 -26.54
C ALA A 456 6.70 0.36 -25.26
N HIS A 457 7.60 1.36 -25.24
CA HIS A 457 8.40 1.70 -24.08
C HIS A 457 7.52 2.09 -22.88
N ARG A 458 6.50 2.95 -23.09
CA ARG A 458 5.57 3.36 -22.04
C ARG A 458 4.80 2.17 -21.45
N ARG A 459 4.25 1.29 -22.28
CA ARG A 459 3.54 0.08 -21.83
C ARG A 459 4.44 -0.79 -20.94
N VAL A 460 5.71 -1.01 -21.32
CA VAL A 460 6.64 -1.84 -20.55
C VAL A 460 6.97 -1.18 -19.21
N ASN A 461 7.26 0.12 -19.24
CA ASN A 461 7.53 0.91 -18.03
C ASN A 461 6.37 0.80 -17.03
N ASP A 462 5.13 1.01 -17.50
CA ASP A 462 3.98 1.10 -16.61
C ASP A 462 3.58 -0.28 -16.06
N TYR A 463 3.58 -1.31 -16.91
CA TYR A 463 3.15 -2.66 -16.52
C TYR A 463 4.16 -3.34 -15.58
N SER A 464 5.46 -3.16 -15.83
CA SER A 464 6.50 -3.76 -14.96
C SER A 464 6.58 -3.10 -13.58
N PHE A 465 6.18 -1.84 -13.45
CA PHE A 465 6.32 -1.06 -12.21
C PHE A 465 5.72 -1.75 -10.99
N GLY A 466 4.51 -2.31 -11.09
CA GLY A 466 3.83 -2.92 -9.94
C GLY A 466 4.56 -4.12 -9.36
N PHE A 467 5.08 -4.98 -10.24
CA PHE A 467 5.79 -6.19 -9.85
C PHE A 467 7.17 -5.88 -9.28
N LEU A 468 7.88 -4.92 -9.89
CA LEU A 468 9.16 -4.45 -9.38
C LEU A 468 9.01 -3.78 -7.99
N MET A 469 7.89 -3.10 -7.77
CA MET A 469 7.55 -2.49 -6.50
C MET A 469 7.34 -3.48 -5.36
N VAL A 470 6.91 -4.70 -5.66
CA VAL A 470 6.56 -5.70 -4.62
C VAL A 470 7.71 -6.63 -4.24
N GLY A 471 8.86 -6.48 -4.89
CA GLY A 471 10.08 -7.23 -4.60
C GLY A 471 10.72 -7.87 -5.83
N ALA A 472 10.05 -7.86 -7.00
CA ALA A 472 10.68 -8.38 -8.20
C ALA A 472 11.89 -7.51 -8.56
N ARG A 473 13.03 -8.15 -8.81
CA ARG A 473 14.20 -7.46 -9.35
C ARG A 473 14.43 -7.74 -10.82
N GLY A 474 13.71 -8.72 -11.37
CA GLY A 474 13.63 -8.97 -12.81
C GLY A 474 12.18 -9.12 -13.25
N TYR A 475 11.86 -8.51 -14.38
CA TYR A 475 10.59 -8.62 -15.08
C TYR A 475 10.86 -9.03 -16.53
N PHE A 476 10.24 -10.12 -16.99
CA PHE A 476 10.42 -10.65 -18.34
C PHE A 476 9.06 -10.80 -19.02
N ALA A 477 8.80 -9.96 -20.02
CA ALA A 477 7.63 -10.06 -20.88
C ALA A 477 7.99 -10.71 -22.21
N LEU A 478 7.48 -11.92 -22.42
CA LEU A 478 7.90 -12.81 -23.49
C LEU A 478 6.72 -13.11 -24.44
N TRP A 479 6.99 -13.40 -25.71
CA TRP A 479 5.95 -13.76 -26.68
C TRP A 479 5.45 -15.18 -26.48
N ASN A 480 6.38 -16.07 -26.14
CA ASN A 480 6.08 -17.44 -25.77
C ASN A 480 7.09 -17.86 -24.69
N PRO A 481 6.84 -17.57 -23.41
CA PRO A 481 7.80 -17.85 -22.36
C PRO A 481 8.10 -19.35 -22.32
N LEU A 482 7.16 -20.25 -22.58
CA LEU A 482 7.43 -21.70 -22.58
C LEU A 482 8.34 -22.19 -23.72
N ARG A 483 8.63 -21.36 -24.73
CA ARG A 483 9.47 -21.75 -25.89
C ARG A 483 10.70 -20.86 -26.09
N GLU A 484 10.74 -19.68 -25.47
CA GLU A 484 11.83 -18.72 -25.66
C GLU A 484 12.92 -18.88 -24.59
N PRO A 485 14.21 -18.83 -24.94
CA PRO A 485 15.31 -19.03 -23.99
C PRO A 485 15.31 -18.09 -22.77
N GLY A 486 14.63 -16.94 -22.83
CA GLY A 486 14.58 -15.99 -21.70
C GLY A 486 13.59 -16.34 -20.59
N SER A 487 12.87 -17.46 -20.69
CA SER A 487 12.17 -18.05 -19.53
C SER A 487 13.04 -19.05 -18.77
N THR A 488 14.14 -19.49 -19.39
CA THR A 488 15.07 -20.46 -18.84
C THR A 488 16.24 -19.68 -18.24
N LEU A 489 16.25 -19.60 -16.92
CA LEU A 489 17.37 -19.00 -16.20
C LEU A 489 18.53 -20.03 -16.25
N TYR A 490 19.74 -19.61 -16.61
CA TYR A 490 20.90 -20.51 -16.73
C TYR A 490 21.87 -20.32 -15.55
N ASP A 491 22.36 -21.42 -14.97
CA ASP A 491 23.32 -21.34 -13.87
C ASP A 491 24.61 -20.68 -14.36
N GLY A 492 25.11 -19.72 -13.59
CA GLY A 492 26.26 -18.89 -13.94
C GLY A 492 25.99 -17.78 -14.96
N PHE A 493 24.75 -17.58 -15.40
CA PHE A 493 24.37 -16.45 -16.27
C PHE A 493 23.66 -15.37 -15.46
N THR A 494 23.93 -14.11 -15.81
CA THR A 494 23.12 -12.98 -15.33
C THR A 494 21.82 -12.86 -16.13
N ALA A 495 20.85 -12.13 -15.61
CA ALA A 495 19.60 -11.79 -16.29
C ALA A 495 19.85 -11.16 -17.68
N ALA A 496 20.85 -10.26 -17.79
CA ALA A 496 21.27 -9.73 -19.09
C ALA A 496 21.82 -10.82 -20.01
N GLN A 497 22.66 -11.73 -19.52
CA GLN A 497 23.20 -12.78 -20.38
C GLN A 497 22.12 -13.79 -20.80
N VAL A 498 21.12 -14.05 -19.95
CA VAL A 498 19.93 -14.85 -20.31
C VAL A 498 19.14 -14.13 -21.41
N TRP A 499 18.98 -12.81 -21.29
CA TRP A 499 18.31 -11.98 -22.28
C TRP A 499 19.04 -11.98 -23.64
N GLU A 500 20.34 -11.67 -23.65
CA GLU A 500 21.18 -11.57 -24.84
C GLU A 500 21.30 -12.91 -25.59
N ASN A 501 21.22 -14.03 -24.88
CA ASN A 501 21.28 -15.37 -25.48
C ASN A 501 19.95 -15.87 -26.07
N ARG A 502 18.88 -15.07 -26.06
CA ARG A 502 17.66 -15.37 -26.84
C ARG A 502 18.02 -15.54 -28.31
N ARG A 503 17.73 -16.75 -28.85
CA ARG A 503 18.10 -17.22 -30.20
C ARG A 503 17.84 -16.14 -31.26
N GLY A 504 18.87 -15.37 -31.58
CA GLY A 504 18.88 -14.44 -32.71
C GLY A 504 19.22 -12.99 -32.41
N ALA A 505 19.61 -12.59 -31.18
CA ALA A 505 20.03 -11.22 -30.85
C ALA A 505 19.19 -10.17 -31.58
N GLN A 506 17.87 -10.18 -31.30
CA GLN A 506 16.98 -9.16 -31.83
C GLN A 506 17.53 -7.80 -31.39
N PRO A 507 17.61 -6.81 -32.28
CA PRO A 507 18.02 -5.48 -31.89
C PRO A 507 17.08 -4.94 -30.80
N GLU A 508 17.62 -4.08 -29.96
CA GLU A 508 16.97 -3.66 -28.72
C GLU A 508 17.29 -2.21 -28.40
N TYR A 509 16.34 -1.56 -27.73
CA TYR A 509 16.53 -0.25 -27.15
C TYR A 509 16.60 -0.35 -25.63
N LYS A 510 17.49 0.46 -25.04
CA LYS A 510 17.68 0.53 -23.58
C LYS A 510 17.22 1.87 -23.06
N TYR A 511 16.34 1.85 -22.07
CA TYR A 511 15.78 3.05 -21.45
C TYR A 511 15.92 3.01 -19.92
N PRO A 512 16.13 4.15 -19.25
CA PRO A 512 15.96 4.22 -17.81
C PRO A 512 14.47 4.07 -17.46
N HIS A 513 14.17 3.33 -16.40
CA HIS A 513 12.80 3.27 -15.88
C HIS A 513 12.39 4.62 -15.29
N SER A 514 11.26 5.17 -15.73
CA SER A 514 10.84 6.53 -15.36
C SER A 514 10.46 6.68 -13.88
N GLN A 515 9.92 5.61 -13.28
CA GLN A 515 9.45 5.56 -11.89
C GLN A 515 10.39 4.87 -10.89
N LEU A 516 11.43 4.16 -11.36
CA LEU A 516 12.33 3.38 -10.51
C LEU A 516 13.78 3.73 -10.79
N GLN A 517 14.39 4.42 -9.84
CA GLN A 517 15.78 4.86 -9.97
C GLN A 517 16.72 3.64 -10.07
N GLY A 518 17.52 3.60 -11.15
CA GLY A 518 18.52 2.55 -11.36
C GLY A 518 18.01 1.28 -12.03
N ALA A 519 16.71 1.17 -12.32
CA ALA A 519 16.19 0.10 -13.16
C ALA A 519 16.31 0.47 -14.64
N GLU A 520 16.66 -0.52 -15.48
CA GLU A 520 16.79 -0.37 -16.93
C GLU A 520 15.72 -1.22 -17.63
N ILE A 521 15.18 -0.71 -18.74
CA ILE A 521 14.23 -1.37 -19.63
C ILE A 521 14.97 -1.76 -20.90
N TRP A 522 14.92 -3.04 -21.27
CA TRP A 522 15.47 -3.59 -22.52
C TRP A 522 14.29 -4.01 -23.38
N LEU A 523 14.02 -3.26 -24.43
CA LEU A 523 12.88 -3.46 -25.32
C LEU A 523 13.37 -4.03 -26.65
N GLY A 524 13.04 -5.30 -26.91
CA GLY A 524 13.30 -5.97 -28.17
C GLY A 524 12.28 -5.61 -29.24
N TYR A 525 12.67 -5.77 -30.50
CA TYR A 525 11.78 -5.63 -31.65
C TYR A 525 12.17 -6.59 -32.77
N THR A 526 11.22 -6.91 -33.65
CA THR A 526 11.49 -7.60 -34.91
C THR A 526 11.47 -6.61 -36.07
N ALA A 527 12.36 -6.80 -37.04
CA ALA A 527 12.41 -6.00 -38.25
C ALA A 527 12.48 -6.89 -39.49
N ASP A 528 12.02 -6.37 -40.63
CA ASP A 528 12.22 -7.00 -41.92
C ASP A 528 13.69 -6.87 -42.39
N SER A 529 14.00 -7.45 -43.56
CA SER A 529 15.34 -7.37 -44.16
C SER A 529 15.79 -5.96 -44.54
N GLU A 530 14.86 -5.00 -44.59
CA GLU A 530 15.10 -3.60 -44.92
C GLU A 530 15.28 -2.75 -43.65
N GLY A 531 15.10 -3.34 -42.47
CA GLY A 531 15.23 -2.70 -41.17
C GLY A 531 13.95 -2.02 -40.68
N ASN A 532 12.82 -2.18 -41.37
CA ASN A 532 11.54 -1.65 -40.90
C ASN A 532 11.03 -2.49 -39.74
N ILE A 533 10.64 -1.83 -38.65
CA ILE A 533 10.14 -2.49 -37.45
C ILE A 533 8.77 -3.09 -37.75
N LEU A 534 8.64 -4.40 -37.55
CA LEU A 534 7.42 -5.18 -37.76
C LEU A 534 6.61 -5.32 -36.47
N SER A 535 7.29 -5.51 -35.34
CA SER A 535 6.65 -5.60 -34.03
C SER A 535 7.61 -5.27 -32.90
N TRP A 536 7.05 -4.77 -31.79
CA TRP A 536 7.76 -4.53 -30.54
C TRP A 536 7.55 -5.70 -29.57
N GLY A 537 8.42 -5.83 -28.57
CA GLY A 537 8.44 -6.97 -27.67
C GLY A 537 9.29 -8.11 -28.25
N PRO A 538 9.94 -8.95 -27.41
CA PRO A 538 9.86 -9.09 -25.94
C PRO A 538 10.44 -7.90 -25.16
N ALA A 539 10.26 -7.86 -23.84
CA ALA A 539 10.97 -6.91 -22.97
C ALA A 539 11.52 -7.52 -21.68
N MET A 540 12.62 -6.95 -21.17
CA MET A 540 13.16 -7.19 -19.83
C MET A 540 13.25 -5.88 -19.06
N VAL A 541 12.96 -5.90 -17.76
CA VAL A 541 13.13 -4.74 -16.88
C VAL A 541 13.74 -5.17 -15.55
N GLY A 542 14.65 -4.36 -15.01
CA GLY A 542 15.18 -4.55 -13.65
C GLY A 542 16.70 -4.63 -13.58
N ASP A 543 17.22 -5.40 -12.62
CA ASP A 543 18.67 -5.57 -12.42
C ASP A 543 19.23 -6.64 -13.35
N THR A 544 20.03 -6.18 -14.30
CA THR A 544 20.69 -6.98 -15.34
C THR A 544 21.81 -7.87 -14.83
N SER A 545 22.30 -7.61 -13.61
CA SER A 545 23.39 -8.36 -12.98
C SER A 545 22.93 -9.58 -12.18
N LEU A 546 21.63 -9.73 -11.92
CA LEU A 546 21.08 -10.84 -11.15
C LEU A 546 21.45 -12.19 -11.76
N THR A 547 22.04 -13.07 -10.96
CA THR A 547 22.28 -14.46 -11.33
C THR A 547 21.19 -15.37 -10.78
N ILE A 548 21.10 -16.60 -11.32
CA ILE A 548 20.29 -17.69 -10.74
C ILE A 548 20.45 -17.83 -9.23
N TRP A 549 21.67 -17.65 -8.75
CA TRP A 549 22.01 -17.76 -7.33
C TRP A 549 21.40 -16.66 -6.49
N ASP A 550 21.37 -15.44 -7.03
CA ASP A 550 20.76 -14.31 -6.35
C ASP A 550 19.25 -14.51 -6.18
N ILE A 551 18.61 -15.19 -7.15
CA ILE A 551 17.16 -15.44 -7.17
C ILE A 551 16.77 -16.62 -6.27
N TYR A 552 17.57 -17.70 -6.26
CA TYR A 552 17.20 -18.95 -5.57
C TYR A 552 17.88 -19.13 -4.21
N GLY A 553 18.98 -18.43 -3.95
CA GLY A 553 19.78 -18.59 -2.72
C GLY A 553 20.44 -19.97 -2.55
N ILE A 554 20.33 -20.87 -3.54
CA ILE A 554 20.83 -22.25 -3.51
C ILE A 554 21.55 -22.62 -4.80
N GLN A 555 22.48 -23.58 -4.69
CA GLN A 555 23.12 -24.21 -5.84
C GLN A 555 22.13 -25.16 -6.47
N LEU A 556 21.70 -24.88 -7.70
CA LEU A 556 20.99 -25.88 -8.48
C LEU A 556 22.00 -26.94 -8.93
N ASN A 557 21.76 -28.19 -8.54
CA ASN A 557 22.65 -29.31 -8.91
C ASN A 557 22.56 -29.68 -10.40
N TYR A 558 21.55 -29.18 -11.13
CA TYR A 558 21.32 -29.46 -12.54
C TYR A 558 20.71 -28.24 -13.26
N HIS A 559 20.96 -28.18 -14.57
CA HIS A 559 20.43 -27.18 -15.50
C HIS A 559 18.90 -27.06 -15.38
N LEU A 560 18.34 -25.84 -15.32
CA LEU A 560 16.94 -25.62 -15.72
C LEU A 560 16.87 -25.89 -17.23
N PHE A 561 16.17 -26.97 -17.63
CA PHE A 561 16.53 -27.78 -18.82
C PHE A 561 15.91 -27.39 -20.17
N LEU A 562 16.61 -27.92 -21.20
CA LEU A 562 16.44 -27.95 -22.66
C LEU A 562 15.01 -27.84 -23.26
N PRO A 563 14.89 -27.24 -24.47
CA PRO A 563 13.65 -27.20 -25.21
C PRO A 563 13.14 -28.62 -25.45
N MET A 564 11.86 -28.85 -25.17
CA MET A 564 11.13 -29.96 -25.78
C MET A 564 11.31 -29.82 -27.30
N VAL A 565 12.18 -30.66 -27.86
CA VAL A 565 12.10 -31.04 -29.27
C VAL A 565 10.73 -31.67 -29.42
N VAL A 566 9.75 -30.89 -29.84
CA VAL A 566 8.62 -31.42 -30.57
C VAL A 566 9.25 -32.12 -31.77
N LYS A 567 9.32 -33.45 -31.73
CA LYS A 567 9.66 -34.21 -32.93
C LYS A 567 8.65 -33.82 -34.02
N PRO A 568 9.11 -33.67 -35.27
CA PRO A 568 8.43 -32.92 -36.33
C PRO A 568 7.01 -33.40 -36.61
#